data_AF-M6JES9-F1
#
_entry.id   AF-M6JES9-F1
#
_cell.length_a   1.000
_cell.length_b   1.000
_cell.length_c   1.000
_cell.angle_alpha   90.00
_cell.angle_beta   90.00
_cell.angle_gamma   90.00
#
_symmetry.space_group_name_H-M   'P 1'
#
loop_
_entity.id
_entity.type
_entity.pdbx_description
1 polymer ?
#
loop_
_entity_poly.entity_id
_entity_poly.type
_entity_poly.pdbx_seq_one_letter_code
_entity_poly.pdbx_strand_id
1 'polypeptide(L)' 'MLGDPNANRNEVVAAVIKIKKVSEEEAQDIFDFNLSQTAQMESDLQFRK' A
#
# COMPACT_ATOMS: atom_id res chain seq x y z
N MET A 1 -9.09 2.38 -12.11
CA MET A 1 -8.25 1.53 -11.24
C MET A 1 -7.34 2.44 -10.44
N LEU A 2 -7.32 2.27 -9.11
CA LEU A 2 -6.52 3.11 -8.20
C LEU A 2 -5.06 2.64 -8.27
N GLY A 3 -4.26 3.27 -9.13
CA GLY A 3 -2.82 3.07 -9.19
C GLY A 3 -2.33 1.91 -10.07
N ASP A 4 -1.02 1.87 -10.27
CA ASP A 4 -0.30 0.79 -10.95
C ASP A 4 0.11 -0.27 -9.92
N PRO A 5 -0.41 -1.52 -10.02
CA PRO A 5 -0.07 -2.60 -9.09
C PRO A 5 1.39 -3.07 -9.20
N ASN A 6 2.11 -2.69 -10.26
CA ASN A 6 3.53 -3.01 -10.44
C ASN A 6 4.45 -1.84 -10.05
N ALA A 7 3.91 -0.75 -9.48
CA ALA A 7 4.69 0.39 -9.07
C ALA A 7 5.77 0.00 -8.03
N ASN A 8 6.96 0.57 -8.18
CA ASN A 8 8.07 0.30 -7.28
C ASN A 8 7.75 0.86 -5.88
N ARG A 9 8.01 0.09 -4.80
CA ARG A 9 7.80 0.50 -3.39
C ARG A 9 8.34 1.90 -3.13
N ASN A 10 9.55 2.20 -3.62
CA ASN A 10 10.20 3.49 -3.38
C ASN A 10 9.44 4.66 -4.02
N GLU A 11 8.84 4.46 -5.19
CA GLU A 11 8.04 5.49 -5.87
C GLU A 11 6.71 5.74 -5.15
N VAL A 12 6.08 4.67 -4.65
CA VAL A 12 4.84 4.77 -3.88
C VAL A 12 5.08 5.46 -2.54
N VAL A 13 6.14 5.09 -1.83
CA VAL A 13 6.54 5.74 -0.57
C VAL A 13 6.83 7.22 -0.80
N ALA A 14 7.59 7.58 -1.84
CA ALA A 14 7.86 8.97 -2.19
C ALA A 14 6.57 9.76 -2.51
N ALA A 15 5.62 9.13 -3.21
CA ALA A 15 4.32 9.73 -3.49
C ALA A 15 3.49 9.94 -2.20
N VAL A 16 3.50 8.98 -1.28
CA VAL A 16 2.81 9.08 0.02
C VAL A 16 3.40 10.21 0.86
N ILE A 17 4.73 10.34 0.93
CA ILE A 17 5.41 11.46 1.59
C ILE A 17 4.93 12.78 0.99
N LYS A 18 4.94 12.91 -0.34
CA LYS A 18 4.60 14.16 -1.02
C LYS A 18 3.13 14.55 -0.84
N ILE A 19 2.21 13.59 -0.89
CA ILE A 19 0.77 13.83 -0.84
C ILE A 19 0.31 14.05 0.60
N LYS A 20 0.74 13.19 1.53
CA LYS A 20 0.28 13.22 2.93
C LYS A 20 1.16 14.11 3.83
N LYS A 21 2.32 14.57 3.33
CA LYS A 21 3.29 15.38 4.08
C LYS A 21 3.72 14.73 5.40
N VAL A 22 3.95 13.42 5.36
CA VAL A 22 4.42 12.60 6.48
C VAL A 22 5.92 12.33 6.37
N SER A 23 6.53 11.81 7.43
CA SER A 23 7.91 11.34 7.37
C SER A 23 8.07 10.11 6.46
N GLU A 24 9.31 9.79 6.08
CA GLU A 24 9.59 8.60 5.29
C GLU A 24 9.24 7.30 6.03
N GLU A 25 9.52 7.25 7.34
CA GLU A 25 9.16 6.13 8.21
C GLU A 25 7.65 5.90 8.22
N GLU A 26 6.86 6.95 8.49
CA GLU A 26 5.40 6.87 8.44
C GLU A 26 4.87 6.49 7.06
N ALA A 27 5.51 6.94 5.98
CA ALA A 27 5.11 6.59 4.62
C ALA A 27 5.38 5.11 4.30
N GLN A 28 6.47 4.54 4.82
CA GLN A 28 6.76 3.11 4.73
C GLN A 28 5.72 2.30 5.51
N ASP A 29 5.39 2.71 6.74
CA ASP A 29 4.36 2.04 7.55
C ASP A 29 2.99 2.06 6.88
N ILE A 30 2.60 3.20 6.28
CA ILE A 30 1.36 3.32 5.52
C ILE A 30 1.35 2.37 4.31
N PHE A 31 2.47 2.27 3.60
CA PHE A 31 2.60 1.35 2.46
C PHE A 31 2.42 -0.10 2.91
N ASP A 32 3.17 -0.53 3.94
CA ASP A 32 3.17 -1.90 4.44
C ASP A 32 1.79 -2.27 5.02
N PHE A 33 1.13 -1.34 5.74
CA PHE A 33 -0.24 -1.52 6.22
C PHE A 33 -1.21 -1.76 5.06
N ASN A 34 -1.19 -0.91 4.03
CA ASN A 34 -2.10 -1.06 2.89
C ASN A 34 -1.88 -2.39 2.17
N LEU A 35 -0.63 -2.82 2.01
CA LEU A 35 -0.29 -4.10 1.41
C LEU A 35 -0.86 -5.27 2.21
N SER A 36 -0.73 -5.24 3.54
CA SER A 36 -1.29 -6.27 4.43
C SER A 36 -2.82 -6.34 4.34
N GLN A 37 -3.50 -5.19 4.23
CA GLN A 37 -4.96 -5.12 4.11
C GLN A 37 -5.43 -5.70 2.78
N THR A 38 -4.72 -5.45 1.69
CA THR A 38 -5.02 -6.06 0.38
C THR A 38 -4.87 -7.58 0.43
N ALA A 39 -3.78 -8.09 1.03
CA ALA A 39 -3.56 -9.52 1.16
C ALA A 39 -4.64 -10.21 2.01
N GLN A 40 -5.08 -9.58 3.10
CA GLN A 40 -6.17 -10.10 3.94
C GLN A 40 -7.49 -10.17 3.15
N MET A 41 -7.82 -9.13 2.38
CA MET A 41 -9.04 -9.13 1.55
C MET A 41 -9.01 -10.23 0.48
N GLU A 42 -7.86 -10.51 -0.13
CA GLU A 42 -7.70 -11.61 -1.09
C GLU A 42 -7.89 -12.97 -0.42
N SER A 43 -7.31 -13.17 0.77
CA SER A 43 -7.48 -14.39 1.56
C SER A 43 -8.96 -14.63 1.91
N ASP A 44 -9.67 -13.62 2.39
CA ASP A 44 -11.09 -13.71 2.72
C ASP A 44 -11.95 -14.05 1.48
N LEU A 45 -11.59 -13.51 0.31
CA LEU A 45 -12.25 -13.82 -0.96
C LEU A 45 -12.05 -15.27 -1.39
N GLN A 46 -10.86 -15.83 -1.16
CA GLN A 46 -10.58 -17.24 -1.43
C GLN A 46 -11.33 -18.16 -0.47
N PHE A 47 -11.47 -17.78 0.80
CA PHE A 47 -12.17 -18.58 1.81
C PHE A 47 -13.69 -18.64 1.60
N ARG A 48 -14.26 -17.71 0.83
CA ARG A 48 -15.71 -17.65 0.49
C ARG A 48 -16.06 -18.32 -0.84
N LYS A 49 -15.07 -18.79 -1.61
CA LYS A 49 -15.28 -19.58 -2.84
C LYS A 49 -15.37 -21.07 -2.52
#